data_AF-T0TMZ7-F1
#
_entry.id   AF-T0TMZ7-F1
#
_cell.length_a   1.000
_cell.length_b   1.000
_cell.length_c   1.000
_cell.angle_alpha   90.00
_cell.angle_beta   90.00
_cell.angle_gamma   90.00
#
_symmetry.space_group_name_H-M   'P 1'
#
loop_
_entity.id
_entity.type
_entity.pdbx_description
1 polymer ?
#
loop_
_entity_poly.entity_id
_entity_poly.type
_entity_poly.pdbx_seq_one_letter_code
_entity_poly.pdbx_strand_id
1 'polypeptide(L)' 'MRKVVIPLAILALIGLDQWVKHWVVANIALNQVIKAIPGLFSLTYLQNRGAAFSILQDQKFSL' A
#
# COMPACT_ATOMS: atom_id res chain seq x y z
N MET A 1 -28.66 6.91 8.61
CA MET A 1 -27.66 7.49 7.67
C MET A 1 -26.23 7.07 7.99
N ARG A 2 -25.67 7.34 9.18
CA ARG A 2 -24.28 6.96 9.53
C ARG A 2 -23.94 5.47 9.33
N LYS A 3 -24.88 4.57 9.65
CA LYS A 3 -24.76 3.12 9.47
C LYS A 3 -24.54 2.67 8.02
N VAL A 4 -24.83 3.51 7.03
CA VAL A 4 -24.65 3.23 5.59
C VAL A 4 -23.47 4.02 5.02
N VAL A 5 -23.33 5.29 5.41
CA VAL A 5 -22.24 6.15 4.93
C VAL A 5 -20.87 5.62 5.36
N ILE A 6 -20.75 5.14 6.60
CA ILE A 6 -19.45 4.65 7.13
C ILE A 6 -18.97 3.41 6.35
N PRO A 7 -19.78 2.34 6.17
CA PRO A 7 -19.37 1.20 5.35
C PRO A 7 -19.01 1.57 3.91
N LEU A 8 -19.76 2.47 3.28
CA LEU A 8 -19.46 2.92 1.92
C LEU A 8 -18.13 3.67 1.84
N ALA A 9 -17.84 4.54 2.81
CA ALA A 9 -16.56 5.23 2.90
C ALA A 9 -15.40 4.23 3.10
N ILE A 10 -15.59 3.20 3.93
CA ILE A 10 -14.59 2.13 4.11
C ILE A 10 -14.33 1.39 2.79
N LEU A 11 -15.40 1.00 2.07
CA LEU A 11 -15.26 0.32 0.78
C LEU A 11 -14.55 1.20 -0.25
N ALA A 12 -14.87 2.50 -0.29
CA ALA A 12 -14.20 3.44 -1.17
C ALA A 12 -12.71 3.58 -0.82
N LEU A 13 -12.37 3.64 0.47
CA LEU A 13 -10.97 3.69 0.92
C LEU A 13 -10.21 2.42 0.57
N ILE A 14 -10.81 1.24 0.73
CA ILE A 14 -10.20 -0.03 0.33
C ILE A 14 -9.98 -0.05 -1.19
N GLY A 15 -10.96 0.38 -1.97
CA GLY A 15 -10.84 0.46 -3.44
C GLY A 15 -9.72 1.41 -3.87
N LEU A 16 -9.64 2.58 -3.26
CA LEU A 16 -8.58 3.56 -3.50
C LEU A 16 -7.19 3.01 -3.12
N ASP A 17 -7.07 2.36 -1.96
CA ASP A 17 -5.82 1.72 -1.51
C ASP A 17 -5.32 0.66 -2.51
N GLN A 18 -6.20 -0.24 -2.93
CA GLN A 18 -5.84 -1.32 -3.86
C GLN A 18 -5.52 -0.78 -5.26
N TRP A 19 -6.27 0.22 -5.73
CA TRP A 19 -6.00 0.85 -7.03
C TRP A 19 -4.63 1.53 -7.06
N VAL A 20 -4.28 2.31 -6.03
CA VAL A 20 -2.96 2.96 -5.93
C VAL A 20 -1.84 1.92 -5.88
N LYS A 21 -1.99 0.86 -5.07
CA LYS A 21 -1.00 -0.24 -5.02
C LYS A 21 -0.80 -0.90 -6.38
N HIS A 22 -1.90 -1.19 -7.09
CA HIS A 22 -1.83 -1.80 -8.41
C HIS A 22 -1.10 -0.89 -9.41
N TRP A 23 -1.42 0.41 -9.40
CA TRP A 23 -0.75 1.39 -10.25
C TRP A 23 0.75 1.48 -9.94
N VAL A 24 1.15 1.48 -8.66
CA VAL A 24 2.56 1.48 -8.25
C VAL A 24 3.30 0.25 -8.79
N VAL A 25 2.73 -0.95 -8.62
CA VAL A 25 3.34 -2.20 -9.12
C VAL A 25 3.51 -2.19 -10.64
N ALA A 26 2.55 -1.62 -11.37
CA ALA A 26 2.57 -1.59 -12.83
C ALA A 26 3.54 -0.54 -13.42
N ASN A 27 3.88 0.52 -12.67
CA ASN A 27 4.58 1.69 -13.23
C ASN A 27 5.90 2.04 -12.54
N ILE A 28 6.18 1.49 -11.35
CA ILE A 28 7.38 1.80 -10.56
C ILE A 28 8.13 0.50 -10.32
N ALA A 29 9.40 0.43 -10.73
CA ALA A 29 10.23 -0.74 -10.47
C ALA A 29 10.53 -0.89 -8.97
N LEU A 30 10.75 -2.12 -8.51
CA LEU A 30 11.05 -2.39 -7.10
C LEU A 30 12.29 -1.60 -6.66
N ASN A 31 12.18 -0.91 -5.51
CA ASN A 31 13.18 0.01 -4.94
C ASN A 31 13.46 1.28 -5.78
N GLN A 32 12.72 1.51 -6.87
CA GLN A 32 12.81 2.78 -7.60
C GLN A 32 12.20 3.90 -6.78
N VAL A 33 12.87 5.06 -6.80
CA VAL A 33 12.43 6.29 -6.13
C VAL A 33 12.04 7.33 -7.17
N ILE A 34 10.79 7.79 -7.12
CA ILE A 34 10.27 8.89 -7.91
C ILE A 34 10.12 10.11 -7.00
N LYS A 35 10.87 11.18 -7.28
CA LYS A 35 10.77 12.45 -6.54
C LYS A 35 9.55 13.25 -7.03
N ALA A 36 8.39 12.98 -6.44
CA ALA A 36 7.14 13.66 -6.80
C ALA A 36 7.14 15.16 -6.41
N ILE A 37 7.70 15.50 -5.23
CA ILE A 37 8.00 16.88 -4.84
C ILE A 37 9.46 16.92 -4.37
N PRO A 38 10.38 17.47 -5.18
CA PRO A 38 11.79 17.52 -4.83
C PRO A 38 12.05 18.14 -3.45
N GLY A 39 12.77 17.42 -2.60
CA GLY A 39 13.11 17.87 -1.24
C GLY A 39 12.03 17.66 -0.18
N LEU A 40 10.83 17.19 -0.56
CA LEU A 40 9.71 17.00 0.38
C LEU A 40 9.07 15.61 0.30
N PHE A 41 8.75 15.13 -0.91
CA PHE A 41 7.96 13.92 -1.08
C PHE A 41 8.45 13.05 -2.24
N SER A 42 8.57 11.75 -1.97
CA SER A 42 8.97 10.74 -2.95
C SER A 42 8.09 9.50 -2.86
N LEU A 43 7.81 8.91 -4.01
CA LEU A 43 7.15 7.62 -4.14
C LEU A 43 8.22 6.55 -4.35
N THR A 44 8.25 5.57 -3.45
CA THR A 44 9.16 4.43 -3.54
C THR A 44 8.36 3.14 -3.54
N TYR A 45 8.56 2.28 -4.54
CA TYR A 45 7.95 0.96 -4.51
C TYR A 45 8.76 0.03 -3.61
N LEU A 46 8.24 -0.25 -2.43
CA LEU A 46 8.82 -1.18 -1.46
C LEU A 46 7.84 -2.31 -1.15
N GLN A 47 8.34 -3.54 -1.08
CA GLN A 47 7.58 -4.71 -0.61
C GLN A 47 7.95 -4.99 0.84
N ASN A 48 7.11 -4.56 1.79
CA ASN A 48 7.30 -4.88 3.20
C ASN A 48 6.76 -6.28 3.51
N ARG A 49 7.66 -7.25 3.78
CA ARG A 49 7.31 -8.63 4.19
C ARG A 49 7.31 -8.83 5.71
N GLY A 50 7.24 -7.76 6.50
CA GLY A 50 7.24 -7.82 7.97
C GLY A 50 8.48 -7.21 8.64
N ALA A 51 9.20 -6.31 7.98
CA ALA A 51 10.49 -5.78 8.44
C ALA A 51 10.40 -4.85 9.68
N ALA A 52 9.22 -4.28 9.98
CA ALA A 52 9.08 -3.31 11.08
C ALA A 52 9.09 -3.94 12.48
N PHE A 53 8.84 -5.25 12.60
CA PHE A 53 8.80 -5.93 13.90
C PHE A 53 9.52 -7.28 13.94
N SER A 54 10.03 -7.83 12.82
CA SER A 54 10.64 -9.17 12.72
C SER A 54 9.83 -10.35 13.29
N ILE A 55 8.63 -10.13 13.85
CA ILE A 55 7.83 -11.16 14.53
C ILE A 55 7.13 -12.11 13.55
N LEU A 56 7.03 -11.75 12.25
CA LEU A 56 6.31 -12.57 11.24
C LEU A 56 7.00 -12.63 9.87
N GLN A 57 8.29 -12.24 9.77
CA GLN A 57 9.02 -12.39 8.52
C GLN A 57 9.09 -13.90 8.19
N ASP A 58 8.59 -14.28 7.01
CA ASP A 58 8.49 -15.65 6.48
C ASP A 58 7.38 -16.59 7.03
N GLN A 59 6.37 -16.07 7.75
CA GLN A 59 5.18 -16.87 8.09
C GLN A 59 4.22 -16.99 6.88
N LYS A 60 4.38 -18.05 6.08
CA LYS A 60 3.35 -18.53 5.15
C LYS A 60 2.42 -19.48 5.88
N PHE A 61 1.13 -19.17 5.97
CA PHE A 61 0.12 -20.18 6.31
C PHE A 61 0.08 -21.17 5.14
N SER A 62 0.61 -22.38 5.33
CA SER A 62 0.51 -23.46 4.35
C SER A 62 -0.76 -24.26 4.66
N LEU A 63 -1.80 -24.00 3.87
CA LEU A 63 -2.91 -24.92 3.60
C LEU A 63 -3.14 -24.93 2.09
#